data_AF-A0A7Y5V564-F1
#
_entry.id   AF-A0A7Y5V564-F1
#
_cell.length_a   1.000
_cell.length_b   1.000
_cell.length_c   1.000
_cell.angle_alpha   90.00
_cell.angle_beta   90.00
_cell.angle_gamma   90.00
#
_symmetry.space_group_name_H-M   'P 1'
#
loop_
_entity.id
_entity.type
_entity.pdbx_description
1 polymer ?
#
loop_
_entity_poly.entity_id
_entity_poly.type
_entity_poly.pdbx_seq_one_letter_code
_entity_poly.pdbx_strand_id
1 'polypeptide(L)'
;ARSRCEFWQSLIDNRLHLLPVEGLFDQAMGLAFQLKHGLPDCLYLAAAGNIGAGLITADRTLFERGKAVQDRIQLLAGIDPH
;
A
#
# COMPACT_ATOMS: atom_id res chain seq x y z
N ALA A 1 -14.12 15.47 16.88
CA ALA A 1 -13.99 14.03 16.50
C ALA A 1 -15.00 13.67 15.41
N ARG A 2 -16.30 13.89 15.65
CA ARG A 2 -17.40 13.61 14.72
C ARG A 2 -17.20 14.10 13.27
N SER A 3 -16.81 15.37 13.08
CA SER A 3 -16.58 15.94 11.75
C SER A 3 -15.48 15.24 10.94
N ARG A 4 -14.45 14.70 11.61
CA ARG A 4 -13.40 13.92 10.95
C ARG A 4 -13.90 12.55 10.51
N CYS A 5 -14.76 11.92 11.29
CA CYS A 5 -15.40 10.65 10.92
C CYS A 5 -16.32 10.84 9.71
N GLU A 6 -17.12 11.91 9.70
CA GLU A 6 -18.00 12.24 8.57
C GLU A 6 -17.19 12.49 7.28
N PHE A 7 -16.06 13.20 7.38
CA PHE A 7 -15.14 13.37 6.26
C PHE A 7 -14.61 12.04 5.73
N TRP A 8 -14.04 11.19 6.59
CA TRP A 8 -13.52 9.87 6.17
C TRP A 8 -14.61 8.98 5.57
N GLN A 9 -15.81 8.97 6.16
CA GLN A 9 -16.93 8.22 5.63
C GLN A 9 -17.29 8.69 4.22
N SER A 10 -17.36 10.01 3.98
CA SER A 10 -17.64 10.55 2.64
C SER A 10 -16.58 10.17 1.59
N LEU A 11 -15.31 10.02 1.99
CA LEU A 11 -14.27 9.53 1.10
C LEU A 11 -14.44 8.04 0.80
N ILE A 12 -14.76 7.22 1.80
CA ILE A 12 -15.04 5.79 1.63
C ILE A 12 -16.25 5.59 0.70
N ASP A 13 -17.29 6.39 0.86
CA ASP A 13 -18.52 6.22 0.10
C ASP A 13 -18.37 6.62 -1.38
N ASN A 14 -17.40 7.48 -1.72
CA ASN A 14 -17.34 8.10 -3.05
C ASN A 14 -15.98 7.98 -3.78
N ARG A 15 -14.88 7.69 -3.09
CA ARG A 15 -13.52 7.82 -3.65
C ARG A 15 -12.53 6.73 -3.20
N LEU A 16 -12.74 6.10 -2.05
CA LEU A 16 -11.84 5.08 -1.51
C LEU A 16 -12.52 3.72 -1.49
N HIS A 17 -11.85 2.71 -2.01
CA HIS A 17 -12.27 1.33 -1.88
C HIS A 17 -11.45 0.65 -0.78
N LEU A 18 -12.13 0.10 0.21
CA LEU A 18 -11.50 -0.70 1.27
C LEU A 18 -11.36 -2.14 0.79
N LEU A 19 -10.18 -2.71 0.96
CA LEU A 19 -9.91 -4.11 0.63
C LEU A 19 -9.80 -4.93 1.91
N PRO A 20 -10.44 -6.11 1.99
CA PRO A 20 -10.31 -7.02 3.12
C PRO A 20 -8.89 -7.59 3.18
N VAL A 21 -8.31 -7.61 4.38
CA VAL A 21 -6.91 -8.05 4.60
C VAL A 21 -6.79 -9.57 4.51
N GLU A 22 -7.84 -10.29 4.86
CA GLU A 22 -7.87 -11.75 4.97
C GLU A 22 -7.49 -12.42 3.64
N GLY A 23 -7.95 -11.86 2.51
CA GLY A 23 -7.62 -12.35 1.17
C GLY A 23 -6.22 -12.01 0.68
N LEU A 24 -5.48 -11.18 1.41
CA LEU A 24 -4.15 -10.69 1.03
C LEU A 24 -3.03 -11.23 1.92
N PHE A 25 -3.39 -11.83 3.06
CA PHE A 25 -2.45 -12.14 4.13
C PHE A 25 -1.32 -13.08 3.69
N ASP A 26 -1.66 -14.21 3.05
CA ASP A 26 -0.66 -15.21 2.63
C ASP A 26 0.33 -14.64 1.61
N GLN A 27 -0.17 -13.87 0.64
CA GLN A 27 0.67 -13.20 -0.36
C GLN A 27 1.56 -12.14 0.30
N ALA A 28 1.01 -11.32 1.19
CA ALA A 28 1.75 -10.29 1.90
C ALA A 28 2.83 -10.88 2.81
N MET A 29 2.57 -12.02 3.45
CA MET A 29 3.56 -12.77 4.23
C MET A 29 4.72 -13.24 3.37
N GLY A 30 4.45 -13.80 2.19
CA GLY A 30 5.49 -14.17 1.22
C GLY A 30 6.35 -12.98 0.81
N LEU A 31 5.71 -11.85 0.51
CA LEU A 31 6.38 -10.60 0.17
C LEU A 31 7.22 -10.05 1.33
N ALA A 32 6.73 -10.12 2.56
CA ALA A 32 7.45 -9.65 3.74
C ALA A 32 8.78 -10.39 3.93
N PHE A 33 8.77 -11.72 3.74
CA PHE A 33 9.99 -12.51 3.77
C PHE A 33 10.92 -12.22 2.58
N GLN A 34 10.37 -12.17 1.37
CA GLN A 34 11.15 -11.93 0.15
C GLN A 34 11.85 -10.56 0.17
N LEU A 35 11.14 -9.53 0.63
CA LEU A 35 11.63 -8.15 0.64
C LEU A 35 12.30 -7.76 1.97
N LYS A 36 12.26 -8.64 2.98
CA LYS A 36 12.72 -8.36 4.36
C LYS A 36 12.09 -7.08 4.91
N HIS A 37 10.81 -6.87 4.66
CA HIS A 37 10.09 -5.62 4.97
C HIS A 37 8.83 -5.89 5.80
N GLY A 38 8.28 -4.85 6.42
CA GLY A 38 7.16 -4.99 7.34
C GLY A 38 5.93 -5.57 6.66
N LEU A 39 5.27 -6.53 7.31
CA LEU A 39 4.03 -7.13 6.81
C LEU A 39 2.94 -6.09 6.46
N PRO A 40 2.69 -5.03 7.27
CA PRO A 40 1.70 -4.02 6.93
C PRO A 40 1.95 -3.36 5.57
N ASP A 41 3.20 -3.06 5.25
CA ASP A 41 3.60 -2.46 3.97
C ASP A 41 3.46 -3.45 2.81
N CYS A 42 3.77 -4.73 3.07
CA CYS A 42 3.58 -5.80 2.10
C CYS A 42 2.11 -6.10 1.79
N LEU A 43 1.16 -5.74 2.66
CA LEU A 43 -0.28 -5.80 2.34
C LEU A 43 -0.65 -4.84 1.20
N TYR A 44 -0.05 -3.65 1.15
CA TYR A 44 -0.29 -2.71 0.04
C TYR A 44 0.29 -3.23 -1.29
N LEU A 45 1.45 -3.89 -1.25
CA LEU A 45 2.01 -4.56 -2.42
C LEU A 45 1.12 -5.70 -2.91
N ALA A 46 0.66 -6.56 -2.00
CA ALA A 46 -0.27 -7.65 -2.32
C ALA A 46 -1.57 -7.10 -2.91
N ALA A 47 -2.16 -6.07 -2.28
CA ALA A 47 -3.36 -5.40 -2.77
C ALA A 47 -3.17 -4.86 -4.19
N ALA A 48 -2.09 -4.11 -4.45
CA ALA A 48 -1.81 -3.53 -5.76
C ALA A 48 -1.68 -4.60 -6.84
N GLY A 49 -0.98 -5.70 -6.54
CA GLY A 49 -0.88 -6.86 -7.44
C GLY A 49 -2.24 -7.52 -7.71
N ASN A 50 -3.02 -7.78 -6.66
CA ASN A 50 -4.31 -8.47 -6.76
C ASN A 50 -5.34 -7.70 -7.60
N ILE A 51 -5.33 -6.37 -7.53
CA ILE A 51 -6.25 -5.53 -8.32
C ILE A 51 -5.65 -5.02 -9.64
N GLY A 52 -4.41 -5.40 -9.98
CA GLY A 52 -3.72 -4.93 -11.18
C GLY A 52 -3.40 -3.42 -11.20
N ALA A 53 -3.25 -2.80 -10.03
CA ALA A 53 -2.95 -1.38 -9.88
C ALA A 53 -1.46 -1.12 -9.58
N GLY A 54 -1.04 0.14 -9.71
CA GLY A 54 0.25 0.60 -9.20
C GLY A 54 0.20 0.94 -7.71
N LEU A 55 1.36 0.96 -7.05
CA LEU A 55 1.51 1.39 -5.67
C LEU A 55 2.24 2.73 -5.61
N ILE A 56 1.61 3.75 -5.02
CA ILE A 56 2.29 5.00 -4.67
C ILE A 56 2.60 4.93 -3.17
N THR A 57 3.86 5.13 -2.80
CA THR A 57 4.29 5.09 -1.38
C THR A 57 5.17 6.29 -1.03
N ALA A 58 5.09 6.71 0.22
CA ALA A 58 6.02 7.67 0.81
C ALA A 58 7.26 6.98 1.42
N ASP A 59 7.21 5.66 1.63
CA ASP A 59 8.31 4.89 2.20
C ASP A 59 9.35 4.56 1.13
N ARG A 60 10.52 5.17 1.25
CA ARG A 60 11.66 4.96 0.34
C ARG A 60 12.22 3.55 0.42
N THR A 61 12.25 2.95 1.60
CA THR A 61 12.73 1.57 1.78
C THR A 61 11.80 0.58 1.10
N LEU A 62 10.48 0.78 1.25
CA LEU A 62 9.47 0.00 0.53
C LEU A 62 9.58 0.21 -0.98
N PHE A 63 9.73 1.45 -1.44
CA PHE A 63 9.91 1.76 -2.87
C PHE A 63 11.12 1.02 -3.45
N GLU A 64 12.29 1.14 -2.80
CA GLU A 64 13.52 0.53 -3.30
C GLU A 64 13.42 -1.01 -3.38
N ARG A 65 12.86 -1.64 -2.35
CA ARG A 65 12.74 -3.11 -2.29
C ARG A 65 11.59 -3.62 -3.15
N GLY A 66 10.46 -2.92 -3.15
CA GLY A 66 9.24 -3.28 -3.86
C GLY A 66 9.38 -3.33 -5.38
N LYS A 67 10.35 -2.59 -5.95
CA LYS A 67 10.72 -2.67 -7.37
C LYS A 67 11.05 -4.10 -7.85
N ALA A 68 11.45 -5.00 -6.95
CA ALA A 68 11.75 -6.39 -7.31
C ALA A 68 10.49 -7.24 -7.61
N VAL A 69 9.30 -6.76 -7.23
CA VAL A 69 8.04 -7.54 -7.30
C VAL A 69 6.86 -6.75 -7.87
N GLN A 70 7.00 -5.45 -8.04
CA GLN A 70 5.94 -4.56 -8.54
C GLN A 70 6.55 -3.50 -9.46
N ASP A 71 6.37 -3.67 -10.77
CA ASP A 71 6.90 -2.77 -11.79
C ASP A 71 6.27 -1.37 -11.73
N ARG A 72 5.04 -1.26 -11.20
CA ARG A 72 4.27 -0.01 -11.13
C ARG A 72 4.30 0.62 -9.74
N ILE A 73 5.42 0.49 -9.02
CA ILE A 73 5.65 1.20 -7.75
C ILE A 73 6.28 2.58 -7.99
N GLN A 74 5.77 3.60 -7.30
CA GLN A 74 6.24 4.97 -7.41
C GLN A 74 6.42 5.59 -6.03
N LEU A 75 7.47 6.40 -5.88
CA LEU A 75 7.63 7.25 -4.72
C LEU A 75 6.72 8.48 -4.87
N LEU A 76 6.00 8.84 -3.81
CA LEU A 76 5.18 10.05 -3.78
C LEU A 76 6.06 11.29 -4.06
N ALA A 77 5.65 12.12 -5.02
CA ALA A 77 6.39 13.31 -5.40
C ALA A 77 6.49 14.30 -4.21
N GLY A 78 7.64 14.98 -4.08
CA GLY A 78 7.88 15.98 -3.03
C GLY A 78 8.46 15.43 -1.72
N ILE A 79 8.92 14.18 -1.70
CA ILE A 79 9.68 13.62 -0.56
C ILE A 79 11.17 13.83 -0.82
N ASP A 80 11.65 15.04 -0.54
CA ASP A 80 13.08 15.35 -0.50
C ASP A 80 13.73 14.63 0.71
N PRO A 81 14.92 14.04 0.53
CA PRO A 81 15.71 13.55 1.65
C PRO A 81 16.25 14.76 2.42
N HIS A 82 15.68 15.03 3.60
CA HIS A 82 16.35 15.80 4.63
C HIS A 82 17.33 14.90 5.39
#